data_AF-A0A2K3K5F8-F1
#
_entry.id   AF-A0A2K3K5F8-F1
#
_cell.length_a   1.000
_cell.length_b   1.000
_cell.length_c   1.000
_cell.angle_alpha   90.00
_cell.angle_beta   90.00
_cell.angle_gamma   90.00
#
_symmetry.space_group_name_H-M   'P 1'
#
loop_
_entity.id
_entity.type
_entity.pdbx_description
1 polymer ?
#
loop_
_entity_poly.entity_id
_entity_poly.type
_entity_poly.pdbx_seq_one_letter_code
_entity_poly.pdbx_strand_id
1 'polypeptide(L)'
;FEKSVFKYGSVHQVNEVDESGYTGCSASNTIKKYEDGDSKVPLTKAGKIYFICPTPGHCSGGMKLQVNVVAASTTPTPSGTPPPTKTPSGTPSTTPSDTPSTPSSGTNTTSPPPPKDSGAMSVSNGISLLIGSFFVSTMVLSFMG
;
A
#
# COMPACT_ATOMS: atom_id res chain seq x y z
N PHE A 1 12.51 -0.93 -2.29
CA PHE A 1 11.04 -0.78 -2.20
C PHE A 1 10.70 0.67 -2.47
N GLU A 2 9.92 0.96 -3.52
CA GLU A 2 9.67 2.33 -3.99
C GLU A 2 8.26 2.83 -3.64
N LYS A 3 7.41 1.98 -3.05
CA LYS A 3 6.04 2.32 -2.67
C LYS A 3 5.53 1.50 -1.48
N SER A 4 4.64 2.08 -0.70
CA SER A 4 3.81 1.42 0.31
C SER A 4 2.41 1.14 -0.26
N VAL A 5 1.79 0.05 0.19
CA VAL A 5 0.42 -0.30 -0.20
C VAL A 5 -0.45 -0.31 1.05
N PHE A 6 -1.54 0.45 1.02
CA PHE A 6 -2.54 0.49 2.09
C PHE A 6 -3.87 -0.02 1.56
N LYS A 7 -4.41 -1.07 2.17
CA LYS A 7 -5.73 -1.62 1.85
C LYS A 7 -6.65 -1.39 3.02
N TYR A 8 -7.80 -0.76 2.80
CA TYR A 8 -8.69 -0.35 3.89
C TYR A 8 -10.14 -0.18 3.43
N GLY A 9 -11.08 -0.34 4.38
CA GLY A 9 -12.52 -0.16 4.13
C GLY A 9 -12.97 1.31 4.17
N SER A 10 -14.26 1.54 3.88
CA SER A 10 -14.84 2.88 3.68
C SER A 10 -14.75 3.85 4.86
N VAL A 11 -14.57 3.35 6.08
CA VAL A 11 -14.44 4.19 7.30
C VAL A 11 -13.00 4.56 7.63
N HIS A 12 -12.05 4.19 6.77
CA HIS A 12 -10.63 4.46 6.93
C HIS A 12 -10.11 5.31 5.78
N GLN A 13 -9.04 6.04 6.07
CA GLN A 13 -8.30 6.85 5.12
C GLN A 13 -6.83 6.78 5.50
N VAL A 14 -5.96 7.12 4.55
CA VAL A 14 -4.54 7.30 4.82
C VAL A 14 -4.21 8.76 4.58
N ASN A 15 -3.85 9.47 5.64
CA ASN A 15 -3.37 10.83 5.56
C ASN A 15 -1.88 10.83 5.84
N GLU A 16 -1.08 11.29 4.88
CA GLU A 16 0.30 11.69 5.10
C GLU A 16 0.30 13.02 5.86
N VAL A 17 1.03 13.06 6.96
CA VAL A 17 1.14 14.21 7.87
C VAL A 17 2.60 14.44 8.25
N ASP A 18 2.86 15.56 8.90
CA ASP A 18 4.15 15.81 9.53
C ASP A 18 4.27 15.07 10.88
N GLU A 19 5.44 15.14 11.50
CA GLU A 19 5.71 14.47 12.78
C GLU A 19 4.80 14.97 13.92
N SER A 20 4.43 16.26 13.88
CA SER A 20 3.52 16.86 14.86
C SER A 20 2.10 16.29 14.71
N GLY A 21 1.58 16.19 13.48
CA GLY A 21 0.31 15.56 13.17
C GLY A 21 0.29 14.07 13.53
N TYR A 22 1.39 13.34 13.32
CA TYR A 22 1.51 11.94 13.71
C TYR A 22 1.49 11.72 15.22
N THR A 23 2.18 12.58 15.97
CA THR A 23 2.30 12.48 17.43
C THR A 23 0.99 12.90 18.09
N GLY A 24 0.41 14.01 17.65
CA GLY A 24 -0.86 14.54 18.16
C GLY A 24 -2.12 13.92 17.55
N CYS A 25 -1.98 12.98 16.61
CA CYS A 25 -3.11 12.43 15.84
C CYS A 25 -3.98 13.51 15.18
N SER A 26 -3.34 14.52 14.59
CA SER A 26 -4.00 15.63 13.93
C SER A 26 -3.85 15.55 12.42
N ALA A 27 -4.98 15.71 11.73
CA ALA A 27 -5.04 15.82 10.27
C ALA A 27 -5.14 17.27 9.77
N SER A 28 -5.02 18.27 10.66
CA SER A 28 -5.16 19.70 10.32
C SER A 28 -4.20 20.15 9.23
N ASN A 29 -3.00 19.56 9.18
CA ASN A 29 -1.95 19.85 8.20
C ASN A 29 -1.66 18.62 7.33
N THR A 30 -2.71 18.02 6.76
CA THR A 30 -2.54 16.86 5.87
C THR A 30 -1.73 17.26 4.64
N ILE A 31 -0.61 16.57 4.41
CA ILE A 31 0.28 16.74 3.24
C ILE A 31 -0.36 16.07 2.02
N LYS A 32 -0.89 14.86 2.22
CA LYS A 32 -1.55 14.09 1.17
C LYS A 32 -2.62 13.18 1.77
N LYS A 33 -3.73 13.03 1.07
CA LYS A 33 -4.89 12.25 1.50
C LYS A 33 -5.17 11.14 0.49
N TYR A 34 -5.52 9.96 0.98
CA TYR A 34 -5.92 8.83 0.18
C TYR A 34 -7.20 8.20 0.74
N GLU A 35 -8.18 7.95 -0.15
CA GLU A 35 -9.53 7.46 0.20
C GLU A 35 -10.03 6.35 -0.75
N ASP A 36 -9.15 5.79 -1.59
CA ASP A 36 -9.48 4.83 -2.64
C ASP A 36 -9.56 3.37 -2.15
N GLY A 37 -9.23 3.10 -0.89
CA GLY A 37 -9.28 1.75 -0.28
C GLY A 37 -8.17 0.80 -0.75
N ASP A 38 -7.36 1.17 -1.75
CA ASP A 38 -6.15 0.48 -2.21
C ASP A 38 -5.01 1.42 -2.58
N SER A 39 -4.66 2.31 -1.66
CA SER A 39 -3.70 3.37 -1.94
C SER A 39 -2.30 2.82 -2.17
N LYS A 40 -1.72 3.21 -3.31
CA LYS A 40 -0.29 3.01 -3.62
C LYS A 40 0.44 4.32 -3.34
N VAL A 41 1.18 4.38 -2.24
CA VAL A 41 1.89 5.57 -1.79
C VAL A 41 3.35 5.51 -2.25
N PRO A 42 3.81 6.40 -3.14
CA PRO A 42 5.19 6.41 -3.60
C PRO A 42 6.15 6.89 -2.48
N LEU A 43 7.29 6.23 -2.34
CA LEU A 43 8.34 6.52 -1.35
C LEU A 43 9.58 7.07 -2.07
N THR A 44 9.48 8.27 -2.62
CA THR A 44 10.50 8.83 -3.55
C THR A 44 11.62 9.59 -2.87
N LYS A 45 11.46 9.97 -1.60
CA LYS A 45 12.45 10.74 -0.84
C LYS A 45 12.87 9.96 0.39
N ALA A 46 14.18 9.90 0.64
CA ALA A 46 14.71 9.39 1.88
C ALA A 46 14.25 10.28 3.06
N GLY A 47 14.05 9.67 4.22
CA GLY A 47 13.55 10.31 5.42
C GLY A 47 12.34 9.61 6.01
N LYS A 48 11.82 10.16 7.10
CA LYS A 48 10.63 9.67 7.77
C LYS A 48 9.38 10.23 7.11
N ILE A 49 8.44 9.35 6.79
CA ILE A 49 7.12 9.68 6.29
C ILE A 49 6.11 9.17 7.30
N TYR A 50 5.12 9.98 7.65
CA TYR A 50 4.16 9.67 8.69
C TYR A 50 2.76 9.57 8.10
N PHE A 51 2.06 8.51 8.48
CA PHE A 51 0.69 8.22 8.05
C PHE A 51 -0.20 8.06 9.27
N ILE A 52 -1.42 8.59 9.20
CA ILE A 52 -2.47 8.39 10.19
C ILE A 52 -3.79 8.05 9.50
N CYS A 53 -4.69 7.38 10.24
CA CYS A 53 -6.10 7.39 9.91
C CYS A 53 -6.80 8.52 10.69
N PRO A 54 -7.41 9.52 10.02
CA PRO A 54 -8.02 10.67 10.68
C PRO A 54 -9.39 10.38 11.30
N THR A 55 -9.97 9.19 11.05
CA THR A 55 -11.27 8.80 11.61
C THR A 55 -11.22 8.87 13.15
N PRO A 56 -12.24 9.45 13.81
CA PRO A 56 -12.24 9.65 15.25
C PRO A 56 -11.90 8.37 16.03
N GLY A 57 -10.92 8.46 16.93
CA GLY A 57 -10.44 7.35 17.75
C GLY A 57 -9.49 6.36 17.05
N HIS A 58 -9.37 6.37 15.72
CA HIS A 58 -8.53 5.41 15.01
C HIS A 58 -7.03 5.68 15.21
N CYS A 59 -6.57 6.92 14.97
CA CYS A 59 -5.16 7.25 15.17
C CYS A 59 -4.71 7.10 16.63
N SER A 60 -5.49 7.63 17.58
CA SER A 60 -5.18 7.51 19.02
C SER A 60 -5.28 6.06 19.51
N GLY A 61 -6.13 5.24 18.86
CA GLY A 61 -6.20 3.79 19.03
C GLY A 61 -5.07 3.00 18.36
N GLY A 62 -4.09 3.67 17.73
CA GLY A 62 -2.91 3.05 17.15
C GLY A 62 -2.89 2.91 15.63
N MET A 63 -3.92 3.38 14.91
CA MET A 63 -3.96 3.38 13.45
C MET A 63 -3.11 4.50 12.86
N LYS A 64 -1.80 4.36 13.01
CA LYS A 64 -0.78 5.27 12.48
C LYS A 64 0.51 4.50 12.16
N LEU A 65 1.24 4.94 11.14
CA LEU A 65 2.47 4.31 10.68
C LEU A 65 3.55 5.35 10.39
N GLN A 66 4.76 5.14 10.90
CA GLN A 66 5.96 5.83 10.44
C GLN A 66 6.72 4.90 9.49
N VAL A 67 7.09 5.42 8.33
CA VAL A 67 7.95 4.71 7.37
C VAL A 67 9.27 5.46 7.28
N ASN A 68 10.38 4.78 7.58
CA ASN A 68 11.72 5.32 7.37
C ASN A 68 12.24 4.88 6.00
N VAL A 69 12.23 5.80 5.04
CA VAL A 69 12.75 5.56 3.69
C VAL A 69 14.26 5.81 3.69
N VAL A 70 15.04 4.80 3.37
CA VAL A 70 16.48 4.93 3.19
C VAL A 70 16.81 5.17 1.72
N ALA A 71 17.87 5.94 1.45
CA ALA A 71 18.30 6.20 0.09
C ALA A 71 18.64 4.88 -0.62
N ALA A 72 18.20 4.75 -1.88
CA ALA A 72 18.57 3.61 -2.69
C ALA A 72 20.08 3.65 -2.94
N SER A 73 20.78 2.56 -2.60
CA SER A 73 22.18 2.38 -2.96
C SER A 73 22.26 2.08 -4.46
N THR A 74 22.64 3.08 -5.26
CA THR A 74 22.96 2.87 -6.67
C THR A 74 24.33 2.19 -6.76
N THR A 75 24.35 0.85 -6.82
CA THR A 75 25.53 0.17 -7.34
C THR A 75 25.55 0.45 -8.85
N PRO A 76 26.58 1.11 -9.39
CA PRO A 76 26.69 1.23 -10.84
C PRO A 76 26.81 -0.18 -11.41
N THR A 77 25.80 -0.63 -12.15
CA THR A 77 25.96 -1.77 -13.04
C THR A 77 27.09 -1.40 -14.01
N PRO A 78 28.21 -2.14 -14.07
CA PRO A 78 29.16 -1.93 -15.15
C PRO A 78 28.40 -2.15 -16.44
N SER A 79 28.29 -1.10 -17.24
CA SER A 79 27.73 -1.15 -18.59
C SER A 79 28.68 -2.01 -19.42
N GLY A 80 28.49 -3.33 -19.35
CA GLY A 80 29.20 -4.29 -20.18
C GLY A 80 28.66 -4.18 -21.59
N THR A 81 29.35 -3.43 -22.44
CA THR A 81 29.18 -3.53 -23.89
C THR A 81 29.30 -5.01 -24.28
N PRO A 82 28.27 -5.61 -24.92
CA PRO A 82 28.42 -6.96 -25.46
C PRO A 82 29.59 -6.98 -26.46
N PRO A 83 30.53 -7.93 -26.38
CA PRO A 83 31.56 -8.06 -27.41
C PRO A 83 30.89 -8.31 -28.78
N PRO A 84 31.41 -7.75 -29.88
CA PRO A 84 30.84 -7.96 -31.20
C PRO A 84 30.94 -9.44 -31.59
N THR A 85 29.80 -10.09 -31.79
CA THR A 85 29.72 -11.43 -32.37
C THR A 85 30.26 -11.37 -33.79
N LYS A 86 31.41 -12.01 -34.05
CA LYS A 86 31.92 -12.22 -35.41
C LYS A 86 31.02 -13.22 -36.13
N THR A 87 30.24 -12.74 -37.10
CA THR A 87 29.53 -13.55 -38.10
C THR A 87 30.53 -14.20 -39.07
N PRO A 88 30.45 -15.51 -39.33
CA PRO A 88 30.97 -16.10 -40.55
C PRO A 88 29.90 -16.06 -41.65
N SER A 89 30.27 -15.43 -42.76
CA SER A 89 29.54 -15.38 -44.02
C SER A 89 29.54 -16.76 -44.71
N GLY A 90 28.39 -17.17 -45.23
CA GLY A 90 28.23 -18.34 -46.12
C GLY A 90 27.04 -18.12 -47.07
N THR A 91 27.35 -17.93 -48.36
CA THR A 91 26.45 -17.61 -49.49
C THR A 91 26.21 -18.87 -50.36
N PRO A 92 25.49 -18.85 -51.51
CA PRO A 92 24.03 -18.95 -51.72
C PRO A 92 23.56 -20.14 -52.61
N SER A 93 22.25 -20.41 -52.67
CA SER A 93 21.42 -20.97 -53.80
C SER A 93 20.21 -21.73 -53.23
N THR A 94 18.99 -21.79 -53.76
CA THR A 94 18.31 -21.34 -55.00
C THR A 94 16.78 -21.47 -54.79
N THR A 95 16.02 -20.50 -55.31
CA THR A 95 14.55 -20.27 -55.53
C THR A 95 13.77 -21.48 -56.14
N PRO A 96 12.40 -21.56 -56.34
CA PRO A 96 11.26 -20.60 -56.17
C PRO A 96 9.92 -21.09 -55.52
N SER A 97 9.02 -20.10 -55.26
CA SER A 97 7.51 -20.07 -55.31
C SER A 97 6.66 -21.01 -54.41
N ASP A 98 5.51 -20.65 -53.81
CA ASP A 98 4.39 -19.79 -54.26
C ASP A 98 3.53 -19.22 -53.09
N THR A 99 3.10 -17.95 -53.24
CA THR A 99 1.70 -17.40 -53.07
C THR A 99 1.05 -17.23 -51.67
N PRO A 100 0.16 -16.21 -51.47
CA PRO A 100 -0.05 -15.49 -50.20
C PRO A 100 -1.42 -15.72 -49.54
N SER A 101 -1.59 -15.30 -48.27
CA SER A 101 -2.89 -14.90 -47.70
C SER A 101 -2.72 -14.04 -46.44
N THR A 102 -3.47 -12.93 -46.42
CA THR A 102 -3.54 -11.88 -45.39
C THR A 102 -4.62 -12.22 -44.32
N PRO A 103 -5.02 -11.29 -43.43
CA PRO A 103 -4.89 -11.36 -41.98
C PRO A 103 -6.14 -11.89 -41.24
N SER A 104 -6.00 -12.24 -39.96
CA SER A 104 -7.15 -12.26 -39.06
C SER A 104 -6.83 -11.71 -37.68
N SER A 105 -7.49 -10.58 -37.40
CA SER A 105 -7.79 -10.08 -36.07
C SER A 105 -8.42 -11.17 -35.22
N GLY A 106 -7.93 -11.32 -33.99
CA GLY A 106 -8.52 -12.16 -32.96
C GLY A 106 -8.49 -11.44 -31.63
N THR A 107 -9.51 -10.62 -31.38
CA THR A 107 -9.84 -10.04 -30.09
C THR A 107 -10.25 -11.18 -29.16
N ASN A 108 -9.47 -11.49 -28.13
CA ASN A 108 -9.93 -12.36 -27.04
C ASN A 108 -9.73 -11.66 -25.70
N THR A 109 -10.75 -10.89 -25.33
CA THR A 109 -11.04 -10.47 -23.97
C THR A 109 -11.26 -11.72 -23.12
N THR A 110 -10.30 -12.08 -22.28
CA THR A 110 -10.52 -13.09 -21.23
C THR A 110 -10.50 -12.37 -19.89
N SER A 111 -11.70 -12.09 -19.38
CA SER A 111 -11.91 -11.61 -18.01
C SER A 111 -11.32 -12.63 -17.02
N PRO A 112 -10.55 -12.22 -16.01
CA PRO A 112 -10.13 -13.14 -14.95
C PRO A 112 -11.34 -13.59 -14.12
N PRO A 113 -11.32 -14.82 -13.57
CA PRO A 113 -12.41 -15.34 -12.74
C PRO A 113 -12.49 -14.61 -11.38
N PRO A 114 -13.69 -14.53 -10.77
CA PRO A 114 -13.86 -13.96 -9.43
C PRO A 114 -13.10 -14.78 -8.37
N PRO A 115 -12.56 -14.15 -7.31
CA PRO A 115 -12.02 -14.86 -6.16
C PRO A 115 -13.13 -15.66 -5.47
N LYS A 116 -12.81 -16.90 -5.09
CA LYS A 116 -13.70 -17.78 -4.33
C LYS A 116 -13.90 -17.23 -2.92
N ASP A 117 -15.14 -17.00 -2.55
CA ASP A 117 -15.55 -16.75 -1.17
C ASP A 117 -15.09 -17.91 -0.28
N SER A 118 -14.17 -17.63 0.63
CA SER A 118 -13.89 -18.52 1.76
C SER A 118 -14.70 -17.99 2.94
N GLY A 119 -15.85 -18.62 3.16
CA GLY A 119 -16.67 -18.37 4.33
C GLY A 119 -15.98 -18.85 5.62
N ALA A 120 -16.14 -18.03 6.65
CA ALA A 120 -16.60 -18.41 7.99
C ALA A 120 -15.66 -18.33 9.21
N MET A 121 -15.85 -17.22 9.95
CA MET A 121 -15.89 -16.99 11.42
C MET A 121 -14.90 -17.68 12.37
N SER A 122 -14.16 -16.84 13.12
CA SER A 122 -14.05 -17.03 14.57
C SER A 122 -14.04 -15.68 15.29
N VAL A 123 -15.21 -15.26 15.75
CA VAL A 123 -15.35 -14.23 16.79
C VAL A 123 -15.06 -14.91 18.12
N SER A 124 -13.82 -14.84 18.58
CA SER A 124 -13.50 -15.25 19.95
C SER A 124 -13.94 -14.13 20.89
N ASN A 125 -15.19 -14.22 21.36
CA ASN A 125 -15.71 -13.42 22.46
C ASN A 125 -14.96 -13.77 23.76
N GLY A 126 -13.85 -13.09 24.02
CA GLY A 126 -13.18 -13.10 25.31
C GLY A 126 -13.78 -12.07 26.25
N ILE A 127 -14.93 -12.39 26.85
CA ILE A 127 -15.52 -11.60 27.94
C ILE A 127 -14.65 -11.84 29.19
N SER A 128 -13.59 -11.05 29.37
CA SER A 128 -12.89 -10.97 30.66
C SER A 128 -13.71 -10.12 31.62
N LEU A 129 -14.59 -10.82 32.33
CA LEU A 129 -15.45 -10.31 33.38
C LEU A 129 -14.60 -10.15 34.65
N LEU A 130 -13.88 -9.04 34.78
CA LEU A 130 -13.32 -8.60 36.07
C LEU A 130 -14.28 -7.59 36.70
N ILE A 131 -15.24 -8.15 37.43
CA ILE A 131 -15.99 -7.45 38.47
C ILE A 131 -14.97 -6.95 39.50
N GLY A 132 -14.82 -5.64 39.63
CA GLY A 132 -13.93 -5.07 40.63
C GLY A 132 -13.98 -3.55 40.68
N SER A 133 -14.80 -3.05 41.61
CA SER A 133 -14.64 -1.76 42.32
C SER A 133 -15.46 -0.56 41.84
N PHE A 134 -16.73 -0.56 42.25
CA PHE A 134 -17.49 0.64 42.60
C PHE A 134 -16.84 1.35 43.81
N PHE A 135 -15.88 2.25 43.58
CA PHE A 135 -15.40 3.27 44.51
C PHE A 135 -14.74 4.33 43.60
N VAL A 136 -15.19 5.57 43.38
CA VAL A 136 -15.66 6.61 44.29
C VAL A 136 -16.49 7.61 43.46
N SER A 137 -17.81 7.49 43.47
CA SER A 137 -18.76 8.45 42.87
C SER A 137 -19.34 9.39 43.95
N THR A 138 -18.52 9.85 44.89
CA THR A 138 -18.97 10.70 46.01
C THR A 138 -18.24 12.04 46.13
N MET A 139 -17.34 12.40 45.20
CA MET A 139 -16.60 13.67 45.26
C MET A 139 -17.20 14.76 44.34
N VAL A 140 -18.52 14.97 44.37
CA VAL A 140 -19.15 16.13 43.69
C VAL A 140 -20.33 16.76 44.45
N LEU A 141 -20.64 16.34 45.68
CA LEU A 141 -21.73 16.96 46.48
C LEU A 141 -21.24 17.72 47.74
N SER A 142 -20.03 18.29 47.72
CA SER A 142 -19.53 19.12 48.83
C SER A 142 -19.07 20.54 48.46
N PHE A 143 -19.42 21.04 47.28
CA PHE A 143 -19.18 22.45 46.93
C PHE A 143 -20.42 23.09 46.31
N MET A 144 -21.47 23.24 47.12
CA MET A 144 -22.44 24.35 46.99
C MET A 144 -23.24 24.48 48.30
N GLY A 145 -22.51 24.59 49.41
CA GLY A 145 -22.99 25.37 50.56
C GLY A 145 -22.78 26.85 50.27
#